data_AF-A0A498P061-F1
#
_entry.id   AF-A0A498P061-F1
#
_cell.length_a   1.000
_cell.length_b   1.000
_cell.length_c   1.000
_cell.angle_alpha   90.00
_cell.angle_beta   90.00
_cell.angle_gamma   90.00
#
_symmetry.space_group_name_H-M   'P 1'
#
loop_
_entity.id
_entity.type
_entity.pdbx_description
1 polymer ?
#
loop_
_entity_poly.entity_id
_entity_poly.type
_entity_poly.pdbx_seq_one_letter_code
_entity_poly.pdbx_strand_id
1 'polypeptide(L)' 'MIKVKNQIWVGCHGRSPEGKTRGKIYVVNTDRHMVEKELMAHDDSVQTLCSAEHRYVLSGAARADGKIGIWKVE' A
#
# COMPACT_ATOMS: atom_id res chain seq x y z
N MET A 1 1.52 1.41 8.28
CA MET A 1 2.74 0.69 7.83
C MET A 1 2.75 -0.68 8.50
N ILE A 2 3.14 -1.73 7.79
CA ILE A 2 3.31 -3.08 8.35
C ILE A 2 4.59 -3.73 7.81
N LYS A 3 5.22 -4.60 8.61
CA LYS A 3 6.31 -5.46 8.14
C LYS A 3 5.74 -6.81 7.71
N VAL A 4 6.12 -7.29 6.53
CA VAL A 4 5.74 -8.60 6.00
C VAL A 4 6.96 -9.25 5.38
N LYS A 5 7.40 -10.39 5.93
CA LYS A 5 8.70 -11.00 5.60
C LYS A 5 9.83 -9.95 5.71
N ASN A 6 10.61 -9.79 4.63
CA ASN A 6 11.72 -8.85 4.52
C ASN A 6 11.35 -7.53 3.83
N GLN A 7 10.06 -7.17 3.90
CA GLN A 7 9.51 -5.97 3.28
C GLN A 7 8.73 -5.15 4.31
N ILE A 8 8.78 -3.83 4.16
CA ILE A 8 7.89 -2.88 4.83
C ILE A 8 6.90 -2.35 3.80
N TRP A 9 5.61 -2.47 4.12
CA TRP A 9 4.51 -1.97 3.30
C TRP A 9 3.96 -0.68 3.92
N VAL A 10 4.00 0.40 3.14
CA VAL A 10 3.59 1.74 3.58
C VAL A 10 2.44 2.23 2.72
N GLY A 11 1.25 2.33 3.32
CA GLY A 11 0.10 2.96 2.69
C GLY A 11 0.22 4.47 2.83
N CYS A 12 0.04 5.19 1.72
CA CYS A 12 0.23 6.63 1.65
C CYS A 12 -1.02 7.33 1.12
N HIS A 13 -1.09 8.62 1.45
CA HIS A 13 -2.00 9.59 0.87
C HIS A 13 -1.20 10.50 -0.07
N GLY A 14 -1.60 10.59 -1.33
CA GLY A 14 -1.03 11.53 -2.30
C GLY A 14 -2.11 12.25 -3.09
N ARG A 15 -1.70 13.26 -3.87
CA ARG A 15 -2.54 13.94 -4.85
C ARG A 15 -1.94 13.77 -6.24
N SER A 16 -2.79 13.56 -7.24
CA SER A 16 -2.39 13.63 -8.65
C SER A 16 -2.17 15.08 -9.10
N PRO A 17 -1.53 15.32 -10.25
CA PRO A 17 -1.41 16.66 -10.82
C PRO A 17 -2.77 17.36 -11.02
N GLU A 18 -3.83 16.59 -11.29
CA GLU A 18 -5.21 17.08 -11.41
C GLU A 18 -5.90 17.28 -10.05
N GLY A 19 -5.17 17.17 -8.94
CA GLY A 19 -5.66 17.39 -7.58
C GLY A 19 -6.48 16.25 -6.98
N LYS A 20 -6.64 15.12 -7.68
CA LYS A 20 -7.39 13.96 -7.16
C LYS A 20 -6.57 13.20 -6.13
N THR A 21 -7.22 12.75 -5.05
CA THR A 21 -6.55 11.86 -4.08
C THR A 21 -6.14 10.56 -4.77
N ARG A 22 -4.94 10.07 -4.44
CA ARG A 22 -4.40 8.78 -4.89
C ARG A 22 -3.72 8.07 -3.75
N GLY A 23 -4.18 6.87 -3.46
CA GLY A 23 -3.59 5.97 -2.48
C GLY A 23 -2.51 5.15 -3.14
N LYS A 24 -1.27 5.36 -2.70
CA LYS A 24 -0.13 4.55 -3.13
C LYS A 24 0.32 3.63 -2.01
N ILE A 25 0.91 2.50 -2.39
CA ILE A 25 1.63 1.63 -1.46
C ILE A 25 3.09 1.58 -1.90
N TYR A 26 3.99 1.87 -0.97
CA TYR A 26 5.42 1.67 -1.14
C TYR A 26 5.84 0.38 -0.47
N VAL A 27 6.57 -0.46 -1.21
CA VAL A 27 7.18 -1.68 -0.69
C VAL A 27 8.68 -1.43 -0.56
N VAL A 28 9.17 -1.45 0.68
CA VAL A 28 10.56 -1.14 1.03
C VAL A 28 11.27 -2.42 1.43
N ASN A 29 12.43 -2.68 0.84
CA ASN A 29 13.30 -3.77 1.25
C ASN A 29 13.97 -3.43 2.59
N THR A 30 13.89 -4.34 3.57
CA THR A 30 14.45 -4.08 4.91
C THR A 30 15.96 -4.22 5.00
N ASP A 31 16.62 -4.90 4.06
CA ASP A 31 18.09 -5.04 4.08
C ASP A 31 18.77 -3.88 3.35
N ARG A 32 18.19 -3.49 2.21
CA ARG A 32 18.74 -2.44 1.34
C ARG A 32 18.27 -1.04 1.69
N HIS A 33 17.23 -0.93 2.53
CA HIS A 33 16.57 0.33 2.89
C HIS A 33 16.13 1.16 1.66
N MET A 34 15.67 0.49 0.61
CA MET A 34 15.22 1.11 -0.63
C MET A 34 13.80 0.71 -0.98
N VAL A 35 13.07 1.60 -1.65
CA VAL A 35 11.78 1.30 -2.26
C VAL A 35 12.00 0.36 -3.45
N GLU A 36 11.40 -0.82 -3.42
CA GLU A 36 11.44 -1.79 -4.53
C GLU A 36 10.23 -1.66 -5.44
N LYS A 37 9.06 -1.32 -4.89
CA LYS A 37 7.81 -1.20 -5.65
C LYS A 37 7.03 0.04 -5.20
N GLU A 38 6.48 0.75 -6.17
CA GLU A 38 5.43 1.75 -5.98
C GLU A 38 4.15 1.21 -6.63
N LEU A 39 3.12 0.94 -5.83
CA LEU A 39 1.87 0.36 -6.28
C LEU A 39 0.78 1.43 -6.26
N MET A 40 0.10 1.64 -7.39
CA MET A 40 -1.13 2.42 -7.42
C MET A 40 -2.25 1.55 -6.86
N ALA A 41 -2.61 1.80 -5.60
CA ALA A 41 -3.53 0.95 -4.87
C ALA A 41 -4.98 1.40 -5.01
N HIS A 42 -5.22 2.69 -4.81
CA HIS A 42 -6.57 3.23 -4.64
C HIS A 42 -6.75 4.61 -5.29
N ASP A 43 -7.97 4.89 -5.74
CA ASP A 43 -8.46 6.21 -6.21
C ASP A 43 -8.79 7.15 -5.02
N ASP A 44 -8.41 6.77 -3.80
CA ASP A 44 -8.50 7.55 -2.57
C ASP A 44 -7.35 7.14 -1.62
N SER A 45 -7.24 7.76 -0.44
CA SER A 45 -6.18 7.46 0.52
C SER A 45 -6.20 6.00 0.97
N VAL A 46 -5.01 5.38 1.09
CA VAL A 46 -4.88 4.13 1.85
C VAL A 46 -5.11 4.46 3.32
N GLN A 47 -6.08 3.82 3.96
CA GLN A 47 -6.42 4.03 5.38
C GLN A 47 -5.89 2.93 6.28
N THR A 48 -5.81 1.70 5.75
CA THR A 48 -5.40 0.54 6.55
C THR A 48 -4.61 -0.45 5.72
N LEU A 49 -3.74 -1.18 6.39
CA LEU A 49 -3.00 -2.31 5.87
C LEU A 49 -3.08 -3.45 6.88
N CYS A 50 -3.27 -4.68 6.40
CA CYS A 50 -3.08 -5.87 7.22
C CYS A 50 -2.39 -6.98 6.42
N SER A 51 -1.80 -7.94 7.12
CA SER A 51 -1.23 -9.14 6.50
C SER A 51 -2.11 -10.34 6.80
N ALA A 52 -2.29 -11.21 5.80
CA ALA A 52 -2.89 -12.53 5.97
C ALA A 52 -1.78 -13.59 5.85
N GLU A 53 -1.36 -14.11 7.00
CA GLU A 53 -0.34 -15.16 7.16
C GLU A 53 0.95 -14.92 6.35
N HIS A 54 1.35 -13.66 6.17
CA HIS A 54 2.50 -13.26 5.34
C HIS A 54 2.44 -13.69 3.86
N ARG A 55 1.29 -14.21 3.40
CA ARG A 55 1.05 -14.62 2.01
C ARG A 55 0.38 -13.50 1.21
N TYR A 56 -0.43 -12.70 1.89
CA TYR A 56 -1.09 -11.55 1.29
C TYR A 56 -0.96 -10.31 2.15
N VAL A 57 -1.02 -9.16 1.50
CA VAL A 57 -1.32 -7.87 2.11
C VAL A 57 -2.69 -7.40 1.64
N LEU A 58 -3.49 -6.90 2.56
CA LEU A 58 -4.78 -6.29 2.30
C LEU A 58 -4.65 -4.78 2.55
N SER A 59 -5.18 -3.97 1.63
CA SER A 59 -5.19 -2.51 1.76
C SER A 59 -6.60 -1.95 1.66
N GLY A 60 -7.07 -1.27 2.70
CA GLY A 60 -8.37 -0.60 2.69
C GLY A 60 -8.25 0.86 2.29
N ALA A 61 -9.15 1.31 1.41
CA ALA A 61 -9.25 2.70 0.99
C ALA A 61 -10.17 3.53 1.88
N ALA A 62 -10.04 4.85 1.79
CA ALA A 62 -11.03 5.79 2.30
C ALA A 62 -12.33 5.75 1.46
N ARG A 63 -13.34 6.51 1.92
CA ARG A 63 -14.73 6.42 1.45
C ARG A 63 -14.92 6.62 -0.05
N ALA A 64 -14.13 7.48 -0.70
CA ALA A 64 -14.38 7.81 -2.11
C ALA A 64 -14.03 6.66 -3.05
N ASP A 65 -13.07 5.81 -2.68
CA ASP A 65 -12.79 4.56 -3.39
C ASP A 65 -13.59 3.39 -2.78
N GLY A 66 -13.53 3.23 -1.45
CA GLY A 66 -14.33 2.25 -0.70
C GLY A 66 -13.95 0.79 -0.93
N LYS A 67 -12.88 0.52 -1.68
CA LYS A 67 -12.43 -0.83 -2.05
C LYS A 67 -11.37 -1.39 -1.10
N ILE A 68 -11.22 -2.71 -1.17
CA ILE A 68 -10.10 -3.46 -0.57
C ILE A 68 -9.23 -4.01 -1.70
N GLY A 69 -7.93 -3.71 -1.66
CA GLY A 69 -6.92 -4.31 -2.53
C GLY A 69 -6.31 -5.55 -1.87
N ILE A 70 -6.05 -6.59 -2.66
CA ILE A 70 -5.41 -7.83 -2.20
C ILE A 70 -4.13 -8.03 -3.00
N TRP A 71 -3.00 -8.08 -2.30
CA TRP A 71 -1.67 -8.15 -2.89
C TRP A 71 -1.01 -9.46 -2.50
N LYS A 72 -0.55 -10.24 -3.47
CA LYS A 72 0.26 -11.43 -3.19
C LYS A 72 1.66 -11.02 -2.77
N VAL A 73 2.17 -11.65 -1.71
CA VAL A 73 3.53 -11.42 -1.20
C VAL A 73 4.43 -12.55 -1.68
N GLU A 74 5.45 -12.16 -2.43
CA GLU A 74 6.53 -13.06 -2.90
C GLU A 74 7.51 -13.37 -1.77
#